data_AF-A0A920RI22-F1
#
_entry.id   AF-A0A920RI22-F1
#
_cell.length_a   1.000
_cell.length_b   1.000
_cell.length_c   1.000
_cell.angle_alpha   90.00
_cell.angle_beta   90.00
_cell.angle_gamma   90.00
#
_symmetry.space_group_name_H-M   'P 1'
#
loop_
_entity.id
_entity.type
_entity.pdbx_description
1 polymer ?
#
loop_
_entity_poly.entity_id
_entity_poly.type
_entity_poly.pdbx_seq_one_letter_code
_entity_poly.pdbx_strand_id
1 'polypeptide(L)'
;MYEWVTGLCVSLGANPDDLVPFDKYANAALSLQNPSSAARAIDAGAPHIERVDRLVQCIAASRSQQNPLLDNIVSTVDQRLEKNRKA
;
A
#
# COMPACT_ATOMS: atom_id res chain seq x y z
N MET A 1 8.02 -5.61 5.48
CA MET A 1 7.10 -5.07 4.44
C MET A 1 7.84 -4.18 3.45
N TYR A 2 8.47 -3.10 3.90
CA TYR A 2 9.16 -2.15 3.03
C TYR A 2 10.20 -2.83 2.13
N GLU A 3 11.17 -3.53 2.73
CA GLU A 3 12.21 -4.27 2.01
C GLU A 3 11.65 -5.31 1.02
N TRP A 4 10.51 -5.92 1.34
CA TRP A 4 9.86 -6.88 0.46
C TRP A 4 9.30 -6.19 -0.79
N VAL A 5 8.68 -5.01 -0.64
CA VAL A 5 8.25 -4.19 -1.80
C VAL A 5 9.45 -3.69 -2.59
N THR A 6 10.52 -3.26 -1.91
CA THR A 6 11.79 -2.89 -2.56
C THR A 6 12.31 -4.05 -3.40
N GLY A 7 12.34 -5.27 -2.86
CA GLY A 7 12.73 -6.48 -3.59
C GLY A 7 11.85 -6.76 -4.81
N LEU A 8 10.53 -6.54 -4.69
CA LEU A 8 9.61 -6.62 -5.81
C LEU A 8 9.98 -5.59 -6.91
N CYS A 9 10.21 -4.33 -6.55
CA CYS A 9 10.62 -3.28 -7.49
C CYS A 9 11.94 -3.62 -8.20
N VAL A 10 12.95 -4.10 -7.46
CA VAL A 10 14.22 -4.53 -8.05
C VAL A 10 14.00 -5.70 -9.02
N SER A 11 13.13 -6.65 -8.69
CA SER A 11 12.79 -7.75 -9.59
C SER A 11 12.10 -7.31 -10.90
N LEU A 12 11.55 -6.09 -10.92
CA LEU A 12 10.96 -5.45 -12.10
C LEU A 12 11.97 -4.58 -12.87
N GLY A 13 13.24 -4.52 -12.43
CA GLY A 13 14.31 -3.78 -13.08
C GLY A 13 14.63 -2.43 -12.44
N ALA A 14 14.09 -2.11 -11.26
CA ALA A 14 14.51 -0.91 -10.54
C ALA A 14 15.98 -1.02 -10.11
N ASN A 15 16.76 0.05 -10.29
CA ASN A 15 18.08 0.17 -9.72
C ASN A 15 17.95 0.38 -8.20
N PRO A 16 18.58 -0.45 -7.34
CA PRO A 16 18.54 -0.27 -5.90
C PRO A 16 18.96 1.13 -5.43
N ASP A 17 19.88 1.79 -6.13
CA ASP A 17 20.37 3.14 -5.78
C ASP A 17 19.34 4.24 -6.03
N ASP A 18 18.33 3.99 -6.88
CA ASP A 18 17.21 4.91 -7.11
C ASP A 18 16.11 4.76 -6.04
N LEU A 19 16.17 3.70 -5.22
CA LEU A 19 15.19 3.44 -4.19
C LEU A 19 15.54 4.17 -2.90
N VAL A 20 14.52 4.78 -2.31
CA VAL A 20 14.68 5.57 -1.09
C VAL A 20 14.82 4.61 0.12
N PRO A 21 15.82 4.76 0.99
CA PRO A 21 15.96 3.90 2.18
C PRO A 21 14.78 4.05 3.15
N PHE A 22 14.43 2.96 3.85
CA PHE A 22 13.32 2.95 4.81
C PHE A 22 13.45 4.05 5.88
N ASP A 23 14.65 4.29 6.40
CA ASP A 23 14.87 5.29 7.45
C ASP A 23 14.44 6.70 7.04
N LYS A 24 14.53 7.05 5.74
CA LYS A 24 14.01 8.34 5.25
C LYS A 24 12.49 8.41 5.40
N TYR A 25 11.78 7.33 5.10
CA TYR A 25 10.32 7.25 5.30
C TYR A 25 9.93 7.17 6.77
N ALA A 26 10.65 6.40 7.58
CA ALA A 26 10.40 6.27 9.01
C ALA A 26 10.55 7.64 9.72
N ASN A 27 11.61 8.39 9.39
CA ASN A 27 11.82 9.73 9.93
C ASN A 27 10.75 10.72 9.45
N ALA A 28 10.38 10.68 8.16
CA ALA A 28 9.31 11.54 7.64
C ALA A 28 7.95 11.27 8.30
N ALA A 29 7.68 10.01 8.68
CA ALA A 29 6.44 9.62 9.34
C ALA A 29 6.27 10.29 10.72
N LEU A 30 7.35 10.64 11.42
CA LEU A 30 7.30 11.34 12.70
C LEU A 30 6.70 12.75 12.60
N SER A 31 6.74 13.37 11.41
CA SER A 31 6.18 14.69 11.19
C SER A 31 4.73 14.68 10.68
N LEU A 32 4.14 13.50 10.44
CA LEU A 32 2.76 13.39 9.95
C LEU A 32 1.76 13.72 11.06
N GLN A 33 1.01 14.82 10.88
CA GLN A 33 -0.01 15.26 11.84
C GLN A 33 -1.43 14.78 11.50
N ASN A 34 -1.67 14.48 10.23
CA ASN A 34 -3.00 14.11 9.73
C ASN A 34 -2.99 12.69 9.18
N PRO A 35 -4.12 11.97 9.26
CA PRO A 35 -4.28 10.71 8.54
C PRO A 35 -4.09 10.91 7.03
N SER A 36 -3.65 9.85 6.35
CA SER A 36 -3.45 9.87 4.90
C SER A 36 -4.74 10.25 4.15
N SER A 37 -4.59 10.77 2.93
CA SER A 37 -5.74 11.09 2.07
C SER A 37 -6.66 9.89 1.86
N ALA A 38 -6.09 8.70 1.66
CA ALA A 38 -6.84 7.45 1.53
C ALA A 38 -7.67 7.15 2.78
N ALA A 39 -7.08 7.22 3.98
CA ALA A 39 -7.79 6.97 5.22
C ALA A 39 -8.93 7.97 5.44
N ARG A 40 -8.68 9.26 5.20
CA ARG A 40 -9.71 10.31 5.32
C ARG A 40 -10.85 10.13 4.33
N ALA A 41 -10.55 9.79 3.06
CA ALA A 41 -11.58 9.57 2.04
C ALA A 41 -12.46 8.36 2.40
N ILE A 42 -11.84 7.27 2.83
CA ILE A 42 -12.55 6.07 3.28
C ILE A 42 -13.46 6.39 4.47
N ASP A 43 -12.96 7.13 5.46
CA ASP A 43 -13.76 7.47 6.64
C ASP A 43 -14.91 8.43 6.31
N ALA A 44 -14.71 9.33 5.35
CA ALA A 44 -15.75 10.21 4.80
C ALA A 44 -16.78 9.50 3.91
N GLY A 45 -16.72 8.17 3.78
CA GLY A 45 -17.70 7.37 3.03
C GLY A 45 -17.40 7.23 1.55
N ALA A 46 -16.19 7.54 1.08
CA ALA A 46 -15.84 7.36 -0.33
C ALA A 46 -15.99 5.87 -0.73
N PRO A 47 -16.78 5.55 -1.78
CA PRO A 47 -16.98 4.17 -2.22
C PRO A 47 -15.79 3.62 -3.03
N HIS A 48 -14.93 4.52 -3.53
CA HIS A 48 -13.77 4.24 -4.36
C HIS A 48 -12.63 5.18 -3.97
N ILE A 49 -11.40 4.66 -3.97
CA ILE A 49 -10.15 5.41 -3.86
C ILE A 49 -9.12 4.79 -4.80
N GLU A 50 -8.00 5.48 -5.03
CA GLU A 50 -6.83 4.85 -5.67
C GLU A 50 -6.23 3.76 -4.76
N ARG A 51 -5.83 2.62 -5.35
CA ARG A 51 -5.43 1.40 -4.62
C ARG A 51 -4.04 0.91 -4.99
N VAL A 52 -3.03 1.66 -4.55
CA VAL A 52 -1.61 1.30 -4.74
C VAL A 52 -1.27 -0.03 -4.05
N ASP A 53 -1.87 -0.32 -2.90
CA ASP A 53 -1.76 -1.62 -2.20
C ASP A 53 -2.23 -2.79 -3.08
N ARG A 54 -3.37 -2.66 -3.77
CA ARG A 54 -3.86 -3.68 -4.74
C ARG A 54 -2.94 -3.80 -5.94
N LEU A 55 -2.44 -2.68 -6.46
CA LEU A 55 -1.49 -2.70 -7.57
C LEU A 55 -0.25 -3.52 -7.21
N VAL A 56 0.35 -3.27 -6.05
CA VAL A 56 1.50 -4.04 -5.55
C VAL A 56 1.14 -5.53 -5.38
N GLN A 57 -0.03 -5.84 -4.82
CA GLN A 57 -0.48 -7.22 -4.64
C GLN A 57 -0.64 -7.95 -5.99
N CYS A 58 -1.26 -7.31 -6.98
CA CYS A 58 -1.46 -7.89 -8.31
C CYS A 58 -0.13 -8.12 -9.03
N ILE A 59 0.82 -7.19 -8.91
CA ILE A 59 2.16 -7.34 -9.50
C ILE A 59 2.94 -8.47 -8.81
N ALA A 60 2.84 -8.61 -7.49
CA ALA A 60 3.47 -9.72 -6.78
C ALA A 60 2.86 -11.07 -7.22
N ALA A 61 1.53 -11.14 -7.29
CA ALA A 61 0.82 -12.34 -7.70
C ALA A 61 1.18 -12.78 -9.13
N SER A 62 1.35 -11.84 -10.07
CA SER A 62 1.77 -12.16 -11.44
C SER A 62 3.18 -12.74 -11.54
N ARG A 63 3.98 -12.62 -10.47
CA ARG A 63 5.33 -13.19 -10.31
C ARG A 63 5.35 -14.36 -9.34
N SER A 64 4.18 -14.94 -9.02
CA SER A 64 4.03 -16.04 -8.06
C SER A 64 4.56 -15.71 -6.66
N GLN A 65 4.58 -14.43 -6.28
CA GLN A 65 4.94 -13.96 -4.95
C GLN A 65 3.66 -13.55 -4.19
N GLN A 66 3.66 -13.80 -2.89
CA GLN A 66 2.59 -13.38 -1.98
C GLN A 66 3.19 -12.87 -0.68
N ASN A 67 2.43 -12.03 0.03
CA ASN A 67 2.82 -11.54 1.34
C ASN A 67 1.58 -11.44 2.25
N PRO A 68 1.50 -12.26 3.31
CA PRO A 68 0.30 -12.29 4.17
C PRO A 68 -0.05 -10.94 4.81
N LEU A 69 0.96 -10.10 5.09
CA LEU A 69 0.72 -8.77 5.64
C LEU A 69 0.09 -7.83 4.60
N LEU A 70 0.57 -7.86 3.35
CA LEU A 70 -0.04 -7.10 2.27
C LEU A 70 -1.46 -7.56 2.00
N ASP A 71 -1.69 -8.87 1.99
CA ASP A 71 -3.01 -9.46 1.78
C ASP A 71 -4.01 -9.01 2.87
N ASN A 72 -3.55 -8.95 4.12
CA ASN A 72 -4.35 -8.44 5.23
C ASN A 72 -4.68 -6.94 5.10
N ILE A 73 -3.69 -6.11 4.72
CA ILE A 73 -3.90 -4.67 4.48
C ILE A 73 -4.93 -4.48 3.37
N VAL A 74 -4.76 -5.17 2.25
CA VAL A 74 -5.69 -5.13 1.12
C VAL A 74 -7.09 -5.52 1.54
N SER A 75 -7.24 -6.65 2.24
CA SER A 75 -8.53 -7.14 2.72
C SER A 75 -9.22 -6.13 3.63
N THR A 76 -8.47 -5.45 4.50
CA THR A 76 -9.01 -4.42 5.40
C THR A 76 -9.59 -3.25 4.62
N VAL A 77 -8.88 -2.76 3.61
CA VAL A 77 -9.35 -1.65 2.78
C VAL A 77 -10.53 -2.08 1.91
N ASP A 78 -10.50 -3.28 1.32
CA ASP A 78 -11.60 -3.84 0.54
C ASP A 78 -12.91 -3.91 1.35
N GLN A 79 -12.84 -4.42 2.58
CA GLN A 79 -13.99 -4.52 3.48
C GLN A 79 -14.56 -3.15 3.81
N ARG A 80 -13.71 -2.13 4.03
CA ARG A 80 -14.17 -0.79 4.39
C ARG A 80 -14.83 -0.10 3.19
N LEU A 81 -14.26 -0.22 2.00
CA LEU A 81 -14.88 0.31 0.78
C LEU A 81 -16.19 -0.40 0.44
N GLU A 82 -16.29 -1.71 0.70
CA GLU A 82 -17.52 -2.47 0.52
C GLU A 82 -18.64 -2.01 1.44
N LYS A 83 -18.31 -1.64 2.69
CA LYS A 83 -19.27 -1.00 3.59
C LYS A 83 -19.75 0.34 3.05
N ASN A 84 -18.83 1.17 2.55
CA ASN A 84 -19.18 2.48 1.98
C ASN A 84 -20.06 2.36 0.72
N ARG A 85 -19.90 1.30 -0.10
CA ARG A 85 -20.75 1.05 -1.27
C ARG A 85 -22.18 0.61 -0.95
N LYS A 86 -22.42 0.12 0.27
CA LYS A 86 -23.72 -0.38 0.74
C LYS A 86 -24.52 0.62 1.56
N ALA A 87 -23.91 1.74 1.93
CA ALA A 87 -24.54 2.83 2.67
C ALA A 87 -25.37 3.71 1.71
#